data_AF-A0A6L9KKG4-F1
#
_entry.id   AF-A0A6L9KKG4-F1
#
_cell.length_a   1.000
_cell.length_b   1.000
_cell.length_c   1.000
_cell.angle_alpha   90.00
_cell.angle_beta   90.00
_cell.angle_gamma   90.00
#
_symmetry.space_group_name_H-M   'P 1'
#
loop_
_entity.id
_entity.type
_entity.pdbx_description
1 polymer ?
#
loop_
_entity_poly.entity_id
_entity_poly.type
_entity_poly.pdbx_seq_one_letter_code
_entity_poly.pdbx_strand_id
1 'polypeptide(L)'
;MNNINKTIMFFLSFVLFSCNENLSLNEKDVIKYDYLKPFLISNKTDFEGKHNIDTEDFEFSYEVVNTKRVLNEIDEKAKRESWHKRNLNTNTISYSKEIEIFKSELSLVVVNIKILENDNRIYFEIK
;
A
#
# COMPACT_ATOMS: atom_id res chain seq x y z
N MET A 1 8.03 54.75 17.81
CA MET A 1 7.24 53.55 18.14
C MET A 1 6.88 52.83 16.85
N ASN A 2 7.78 52.00 16.35
CA ASN A 2 7.56 51.12 15.21
C ASN A 2 8.47 49.90 15.46
N ASN A 3 8.01 48.71 15.08
CA ASN A 3 8.78 47.45 14.99
C ASN A 3 8.66 46.43 16.14
N ILE A 4 7.57 46.42 16.93
CA ILE A 4 7.30 45.25 17.81
C ILE A 4 6.22 44.33 17.20
N ASN A 5 5.31 44.88 16.38
CA ASN A 5 4.17 44.11 15.87
C ASN A 5 4.45 43.25 14.62
N LYS A 6 5.66 43.32 14.03
CA LYS A 6 5.98 42.53 12.82
C LYS A 6 6.64 41.18 13.12
N THR A 7 7.24 41.02 14.30
CA THR A 7 7.99 39.79 14.62
C THR A 7 7.08 38.66 15.11
N ILE A 8 5.95 38.99 15.76
CA ILE A 8 5.01 37.98 16.30
C ILE A 8 4.18 37.34 15.17
N MET A 9 3.94 38.04 14.06
CA MET A 9 3.16 37.52 12.93
C MET A 9 3.93 36.54 12.04
N PHE A 10 5.27 36.47 12.17
CA PHE A 10 6.09 35.57 11.35
C PHE A 10 6.16 34.14 11.92
N PHE A 11 5.96 33.97 13.24
CA PHE A 11 6.05 32.66 13.91
C PHE A 11 4.78 31.79 13.80
N LEU A 12 3.65 32.35 13.38
CA LEU A 12 2.38 31.63 13.21
C LEU A 12 2.24 30.94 11.85
N SER A 13 3.22 31.07 10.95
CA SER A 13 3.13 30.57 9.57
C SER A 13 3.73 29.18 9.34
N PHE A 14 4.26 28.52 10.38
CA PHE A 14 5.07 27.29 10.19
C PHE A 14 4.44 25.97 10.65
N VAL A 15 3.17 25.94 11.07
CA VAL A 15 2.55 24.72 11.65
C VAL A 15 1.36 24.18 10.87
N LEU A 16 1.20 24.55 9.59
CA LEU A 16 0.29 23.83 8.69
C LEU A 16 1.07 22.92 7.74
N PHE A 17 2.12 22.26 8.24
CA PHE A 17 2.48 20.97 7.65
C PHE A 17 1.32 20.04 7.98
N SER A 18 0.49 19.73 7.00
CA SER A 18 -0.39 18.57 7.09
C SER A 18 0.50 17.38 7.43
N CYS A 19 0.46 16.96 8.70
CA CYS A 19 1.16 15.78 9.18
C CYS A 19 0.47 14.61 8.50
N ASN A 20 1.01 14.12 7.39
CA ASN A 20 0.49 12.93 6.72
C ASN A 20 0.92 11.75 7.59
N GLU A 21 0.02 11.29 8.46
CA GLU A 21 0.37 10.29 9.49
C GLU A 21 0.56 8.92 8.84
N ASN A 22 1.83 8.56 8.62
CA ASN A 22 2.20 7.23 8.14
C ASN A 22 2.62 6.35 9.31
N LEU A 23 1.84 5.29 9.56
CA LEU A 23 2.21 4.25 10.51
C LEU A 23 3.09 3.21 9.80
N SER A 24 4.30 2.95 10.30
CA SER A 24 5.11 1.83 9.83
C SER A 24 4.42 0.51 10.17
N LEU A 25 4.42 -0.42 9.22
CA LEU A 25 3.82 -1.74 9.36
C LEU A 25 4.86 -2.84 9.21
N ASN A 26 4.62 -3.96 9.88
CA ASN A 26 5.33 -5.21 9.65
C ASN A 26 4.40 -6.26 9.02
N GLU A 27 4.95 -7.40 8.60
CA GLU A 27 4.20 -8.48 7.95
C GLU A 27 2.99 -8.95 8.78
N LYS A 28 3.11 -9.00 10.11
CA LYS A 28 2.04 -9.48 11.00
C LYS A 28 0.85 -8.54 11.06
N ASP A 29 1.03 -7.27 10.72
CA ASP A 29 -0.07 -6.31 10.65
C ASP A 29 -0.87 -6.47 9.36
N VAL A 30 -0.22 -6.92 8.29
CA VAL A 30 -0.83 -7.13 6.97
C VAL A 30 -1.55 -8.47 6.88
N ILE A 31 -0.95 -9.52 7.44
CA ILE A 31 -1.49 -10.89 7.35
C ILE A 31 -2.86 -11.06 8.03
N LYS A 32 -3.25 -10.10 8.89
CA LYS A 32 -4.57 -10.04 9.53
C LYS A 32 -5.70 -9.81 8.51
N TYR A 33 -5.40 -9.23 7.34
CA TYR A 33 -6.36 -9.00 6.28
C TYR A 33 -6.45 -10.23 5.38
N ASP A 34 -7.46 -11.07 5.62
CA ASP A 34 -7.64 -12.34 4.92
C ASP A 34 -7.68 -12.17 3.39
N TYR A 35 -8.25 -11.07 2.91
CA TYR A 35 -8.33 -10.78 1.48
C TYR A 35 -6.98 -10.44 0.83
N LEU A 36 -5.95 -10.08 1.60
CA LEU A 36 -4.62 -9.79 1.07
C LEU A 36 -3.74 -11.05 0.92
N LYS A 37 -4.19 -12.21 1.42
CA LYS A 37 -3.44 -13.48 1.36
C LYS A 37 -2.93 -13.86 -0.04
N PRO A 38 -3.64 -13.61 -1.16
CA PRO A 38 -3.09 -13.85 -2.50
C PRO A 38 -1.78 -13.13 -2.79
N PHE A 39 -1.59 -11.94 -2.21
CA PHE A 39 -0.49 -11.02 -2.47
C PHE A 39 0.65 -11.13 -1.45
N LEU A 40 0.50 -12.00 -0.45
CA LEU A 40 1.48 -12.22 0.60
C LEU A 40 2.28 -13.51 0.37
N ILE A 41 3.58 -13.42 0.65
CA ILE A 41 4.46 -14.58 0.82
C ILE A 41 4.92 -14.55 2.26
N SER A 42 4.64 -15.62 3.00
CA SER A 42 4.93 -15.64 4.43
C SER A 42 6.42 -15.66 4.74
N ASN A 43 6.77 -15.09 5.90
CA ASN A 43 8.09 -15.12 6.53
C ASN A 43 9.17 -14.35 5.74
N LYS A 44 8.88 -13.09 5.39
CA LYS A 44 9.83 -12.20 4.73
C LYS A 44 10.56 -11.35 5.76
N THR A 45 11.87 -11.56 5.85
CA THR A 45 12.74 -10.82 6.79
C THR A 45 12.91 -9.35 6.40
N ASP A 46 12.64 -9.01 5.15
CA ASP A 46 12.86 -7.70 4.53
C ASP A 46 11.54 -6.96 4.22
N PHE A 47 10.46 -7.34 4.92
CA PHE A 47 9.16 -6.74 4.76
C PHE A 47 9.18 -5.25 5.15
N GLU A 48 8.73 -4.38 4.25
CA GLU A 48 8.53 -2.96 4.51
C GLU A 48 7.07 -2.60 4.24
N GLY A 49 6.39 -1.93 5.16
CA GLY A 49 5.04 -1.45 4.95
C GLY A 49 4.74 -0.14 5.64
N LYS A 50 3.74 0.57 5.13
CA LYS A 50 3.20 1.80 5.72
C LYS A 50 1.70 1.88 5.50
N HIS A 51 0.99 2.44 6.47
CA HIS A 51 -0.42 2.78 6.37
C HIS A 51 -0.56 4.27 6.54
N ASN A 52 -1.11 4.94 5.53
CA ASN A 52 -1.46 6.33 5.64
C ASN A 52 -2.84 6.43 6.28
N ILE A 53 -2.89 6.92 7.52
CA ILE A 53 -4.12 6.98 8.31
C ILE A 53 -5.13 7.95 7.70
N ASP A 54 -4.64 9.02 7.05
CA ASP A 54 -5.50 10.05 6.48
C ASP A 54 -6.22 9.59 5.20
N THR A 55 -5.54 8.78 4.38
CA THR A 55 -6.08 8.27 3.12
C THR A 55 -6.62 6.85 3.21
N GLU A 56 -6.38 6.16 4.33
CA GLU A 56 -6.59 4.72 4.52
C GLU A 56 -5.81 3.82 3.53
N ASP A 57 -5.08 4.41 2.59
CA ASP A 57 -4.15 3.72 1.69
C ASP A 57 -3.09 2.93 2.45
N PHE A 58 -2.86 1.72 1.97
CA PHE A 58 -1.90 0.79 2.53
C PHE A 58 -0.85 0.43 1.49
N GLU A 59 0.42 0.49 1.86
CA GLU A 59 1.52 0.11 0.98
C GLU A 59 2.42 -0.91 1.67
N PHE A 60 2.87 -1.91 0.93
CA PHE A 60 3.91 -2.82 1.39
C PHE A 60 4.80 -3.33 0.28
N SER A 61 5.95 -3.88 0.65
CA SER A 61 6.89 -4.48 -0.28
C SER A 61 7.74 -5.57 0.37
N TYR A 62 8.28 -6.46 -0.46
CA TYR A 62 9.23 -7.48 -0.05
C TYR A 62 10.06 -7.95 -1.26
N GLU A 63 11.25 -8.48 -0.98
CA GLU A 63 12.17 -9.07 -1.93
C GLU A 63 11.80 -10.51 -2.25
N VAL A 64 12.06 -10.87 -3.50
CA VAL A 64 11.84 -12.18 -4.06
C VAL A 64 13.02 -12.58 -4.92
N VAL A 65 13.38 -13.86 -4.85
CA VAL A 65 14.48 -14.40 -5.66
C VAL A 65 14.12 -14.43 -7.16
N ASN A 66 12.84 -14.56 -7.47
CA ASN A 66 12.35 -14.63 -8.85
C ASN A 66 10.99 -13.95 -8.97
N THR A 67 11.03 -12.68 -9.37
CA THR A 67 9.84 -11.82 -9.56
C THR A 67 8.81 -12.46 -10.48
N LYS A 68 9.24 -12.99 -11.64
CA LYS A 68 8.33 -13.62 -12.61
C LYS A 68 7.58 -14.81 -12.01
N ARG A 69 8.28 -15.69 -11.28
CA ARG A 69 7.67 -16.85 -10.63
C ARG A 69 6.65 -16.41 -9.58
N VAL A 70 7.02 -15.45 -8.73
CA VAL A 70 6.11 -14.96 -7.68
C VAL A 70 4.87 -14.31 -8.26
N LEU A 71 5.00 -13.49 -9.31
CA LEU A 71 3.85 -12.88 -9.98
C LEU A 71 2.90 -13.93 -10.56
N ASN A 72 3.43 -15.01 -11.13
CA ASN A 72 2.60 -16.14 -11.58
C ASN A 72 1.88 -16.83 -10.40
N GLU A 73 2.54 -17.01 -9.26
CA GLU A 73 1.91 -17.59 -8.06
C GLU A 73 0.79 -16.69 -7.51
N ILE A 74 1.01 -15.36 -7.51
CA ILE A 74 -0.01 -14.36 -7.16
C ILE A 74 -1.18 -14.43 -8.13
N ASP A 75 -0.92 -14.50 -9.44
CA ASP A 75 -1.96 -14.61 -10.48
C ASP A 75 -2.87 -15.83 -10.24
N GLU A 76 -2.29 -16.99 -9.99
CA GLU A 76 -3.06 -18.22 -9.76
C GLU A 76 -3.88 -18.14 -8.46
N LYS A 77 -3.34 -17.55 -7.39
CA LYS A 77 -4.09 -17.33 -6.14
C LYS A 77 -5.23 -16.34 -6.33
N ALA A 78 -4.94 -15.17 -6.91
CA ALA A 78 -5.91 -14.11 -7.16
C ALA A 78 -7.05 -14.60 -8.06
N LYS A 79 -6.73 -15.37 -9.11
CA LYS A 79 -7.73 -15.99 -9.98
C LYS A 79 -8.63 -16.98 -9.25
N ARG A 80 -8.08 -17.84 -8.39
CA ARG A 80 -8.88 -18.77 -7.56
C ARG A 80 -9.82 -18.04 -6.61
N GLU A 81 -9.41 -16.86 -6.16
CA GLU A 81 -10.22 -15.98 -5.33
C GLU A 81 -11.05 -14.97 -6.13
N SER A 82 -11.22 -15.15 -7.44
CA SER A 82 -12.08 -14.31 -8.28
C SER A 82 -11.72 -12.82 -8.29
N TRP A 83 -10.43 -12.48 -8.20
CA TRP A 83 -9.96 -11.11 -8.42
C TRP A 83 -9.97 -10.76 -9.91
N HIS A 84 -10.38 -9.54 -10.24
CA HIS A 84 -10.32 -9.02 -11.59
C HIS A 84 -8.95 -8.36 -11.86
N LYS A 85 -8.18 -8.96 -12.77
CA LYS A 85 -6.85 -8.48 -13.16
C LYS A 85 -6.91 -7.55 -14.38
N ARG A 86 -6.15 -6.45 -14.32
CA ARG A 86 -5.91 -5.52 -15.44
C ARG A 86 -4.47 -5.03 -15.43
N ASN A 87 -3.80 -4.99 -16.58
CA ASN A 87 -2.52 -4.31 -16.71
C ASN A 87 -2.76 -2.80 -16.90
N LEU A 88 -2.21 -1.97 -16.03
CA LEU A 88 -2.31 -0.51 -16.15
C LEU A 88 -1.21 0.04 -17.07
N ASN A 89 -0.02 -0.55 -17.01
CA ASN A 89 1.11 -0.27 -17.89
C ASN A 89 2.07 -1.48 -17.89
N THR A 90 3.25 -1.36 -18.49
CA THR A 90 4.24 -2.46 -18.59
C THR A 90 4.75 -2.94 -17.23
N ASN A 91 4.72 -2.08 -16.22
CA ASN A 91 5.35 -2.27 -14.91
C ASN A 91 4.32 -2.27 -13.77
N THR A 92 3.03 -2.20 -14.08
CA THR A 92 1.96 -2.13 -13.08
C THR A 92 0.78 -3.02 -13.45
N ILE A 93 0.46 -3.93 -12.54
CA ILE A 93 -0.67 -4.85 -12.63
C ILE A 93 -1.65 -4.47 -11.52
N SER A 94 -2.91 -4.31 -11.85
CA SER A 94 -3.99 -4.01 -10.90
C SER A 94 -4.90 -5.22 -10.73
N TYR A 95 -5.24 -5.54 -9.48
CA TYR A 95 -6.23 -6.53 -9.11
C TYR A 95 -7.33 -5.82 -8.33
N SER A 96 -8.58 -6.09 -8.66
CA SER A 96 -9.73 -5.48 -7.98
C SER A 96 -10.78 -6.53 -7.63
N LYS A 97 -11.43 -6.34 -6.48
CA LYS A 97 -12.51 -7.23 -6.02
C LYS A 97 -13.40 -6.49 -5.01
N GLU A 98 -14.69 -6.77 -5.05
CA GLU A 98 -15.61 -6.36 -3.99
C GLU A 98 -15.49 -7.29 -2.78
N ILE A 99 -15.26 -6.72 -1.60
CA ILE A 99 -14.97 -7.44 -0.36
C ILE A 99 -15.79 -6.85 0.77
N GLU A 100 -16.44 -7.70 1.56
CA GLU A 100 -17.14 -7.29 2.76
C GLU A 100 -16.11 -7.00 3.87
N ILE A 101 -15.70 -5.74 4.01
CA ILE A 101 -14.81 -5.30 5.08
C ILE A 101 -15.62 -4.99 6.35
N PHE A 102 -16.80 -4.40 6.17
CA PHE A 102 -17.76 -4.12 7.23
C PHE A 102 -19.01 -4.96 7.02
N LYS A 103 -19.61 -5.46 8.11
CA LYS A 103 -20.76 -6.41 8.13
C LYS A 103 -22.02 -5.99 7.34
N SER A 104 -22.03 -4.82 6.72
CA SER A 104 -23.18 -4.26 6.01
C SER A 104 -22.85 -3.73 4.62
N GLU A 105 -21.57 -3.68 4.21
CA GLU A 105 -21.15 -2.99 2.99
C GLU A 105 -20.00 -3.72 2.28
N LEU A 106 -20.14 -3.84 0.95
CA LEU A 106 -19.06 -4.29 0.08
C LEU A 106 -18.19 -3.08 -0.27
N SER A 107 -16.91 -3.17 0.03
CA SER A 107 -15.89 -2.21 -0.38
C SER A 107 -15.18 -2.75 -1.62
N LEU A 108 -15.00 -1.90 -2.63
CA LEU A 108 -14.11 -2.22 -3.74
C LEU A 108 -12.66 -2.09 -3.26
N VAL A 109 -11.95 -3.20 -3.18
CA VAL A 109 -10.51 -3.21 -2.87
C VAL A 109 -9.72 -3.29 -4.17
N VAL A 110 -8.71 -2.45 -4.31
CA VAL A 110 -7.79 -2.40 -5.45
C VAL A 110 -6.36 -2.60 -4.96
N VAL A 111 -5.68 -3.64 -5.48
CA VAL A 111 -4.27 -3.91 -5.23
C VAL A 111 -3.47 -3.65 -6.51
N ASN A 112 -2.64 -2.62 -6.48
CA ASN A 112 -1.70 -2.31 -7.55
C ASN A 112 -0.32 -2.86 -7.21
N ILE A 113 0.16 -3.78 -8.04
CA ILE A 113 1.50 -4.35 -7.97
C ILE A 113 2.40 -3.57 -8.92
N LYS A 114 3.43 -2.91 -8.39
CA LYS A 114 4.46 -2.19 -9.16
C LYS A 114 5.75 -3.01 -9.17
N ILE A 115 6.30 -3.20 -10.36
CA ILE A 115 7.55 -3.93 -10.60
C ILE A 115 8.55 -2.94 -11.17
N LEU A 116 9.66 -2.73 -10.48
CA LEU A 116 10.74 -1.90 -10.98
C LEU A 116 11.70 -2.80 -11.79
N GLU A 117 12.12 -2.35 -12.96
CA GLU A 117 13.04 -3.11 -13.80
C GLU A 117 14.37 -3.33 -13.06
N ASN A 118 14.87 -4.57 -13.08
CA ASN A 118 16.07 -5.03 -12.37
C ASN A 118 15.98 -5.00 -10.84
N ASP A 119 14.78 -4.84 -10.29
CA ASP A 119 14.55 -4.96 -8.86
C ASP A 119 13.95 -6.33 -8.51
N ASN A 120 14.50 -6.92 -7.44
CA ASN A 120 13.97 -8.13 -6.84
C ASN A 120 12.87 -7.83 -5.81
N ARG A 121 12.53 -6.56 -5.59
CA ARG A 121 11.43 -6.14 -4.71
C ARG A 121 10.14 -5.92 -5.50
N ILE A 122 9.04 -6.43 -4.93
CA ILE A 122 7.69 -6.20 -5.44
C ILE A 122 7.00 -5.22 -4.51
N TYR A 123 6.38 -4.18 -5.08
CA TYR A 123 5.66 -3.15 -4.34
C TYR A 123 4.16 -3.32 -4.53
N PHE A 124 3.41 -3.15 -3.46
CA PHE A 124 1.96 -3.28 -3.39
C PHE A 124 1.36 -1.99 -2.84
N GLU A 125 0.36 -1.45 -3.52
CA GLU A 125 -0.45 -0.31 -3.10
C GLU A 125 -1.92 -0.73 -3.08
N ILE A 126 -2.57 -0.60 -1.93
CA ILE A 126 -3.92 -1.08 -1.64
C ILE A 126 -4.79 0.14 -1.38
N LYS A 127 -5.93 0.19 -2.08
CA LYS A 127 -6.95 1.25 -2.01
C LYS A 127 -8.34 0.66 -1.91
#